data_AF-A0A1Y2CHG6-F1
#
_entry.id   AF-A0A1Y2CHG6-F1
#
_cell.length_a   1.000
_cell.length_b   1.000
_cell.length_c   1.000
_cell.angle_alpha   90.00
_cell.angle_beta   90.00
_cell.angle_gamma   90.00
#
_symmetry.space_group_name_H-M   'P 1'
#
loop_
_entity.id
_entity.type
_entity.pdbx_description
1 polymer ?
#
loop_
_entity_poly.entity_id
_entity_poly.type
_entity_poly.pdbx_seq_one_letter_code
_entity_poly.pdbx_strand_id
1 'polypeptide(L)'
;MALFSDSLISPEVAKQIKEGYTIRPLHGGDYEKGFLDTLGSLTSVGPVSKQQFTERFNYIKARNDTYFTIVVEDLKSGKIIGAGSIIVERKFVGHIEDIVTAESARGLNLGLDCAEKNVPFYNKCGFVQKEVEMAWYIPENETIKAKL
;
A
#
# COMPACT_ATOMS: atom_id res chain seq x y z
N MET A 1 6.10 -14.40 -9.15
CA MET A 1 5.93 -14.93 -7.78
C MET A 1 5.31 -13.85 -6.92
N ALA A 2 4.20 -14.13 -6.24
CA ALA A 2 3.46 -13.15 -5.43
C ALA A 2 4.09 -12.89 -4.06
N LEU A 3 3.91 -11.68 -3.52
CA LEU A 3 4.41 -11.27 -2.21
C LEU A 3 3.72 -12.02 -1.06
N PHE A 4 2.41 -12.18 -1.15
CA PHE A 4 1.57 -12.94 -0.23
C PHE A 4 0.43 -13.64 -1.00
N SER A 5 -0.41 -14.41 -0.30
CA SER A 5 -1.51 -15.17 -0.92
C SER A 5 -2.64 -14.26 -1.42
N ASP A 6 -3.12 -14.49 -2.64
CA ASP A 6 -4.27 -13.77 -3.21
C ASP A 6 -5.53 -13.90 -2.34
N SER A 7 -5.64 -14.98 -1.56
CA SER A 7 -6.76 -15.22 -0.62
C SER A 7 -6.90 -14.17 0.47
N LEU A 8 -5.87 -13.35 0.72
CA LEU A 8 -5.91 -12.25 1.69
C LEU A 8 -6.57 -10.98 1.11
N ILE A 9 -6.81 -10.93 -0.20
CA ILE A 9 -7.57 -9.86 -0.84
C ILE A 9 -9.05 -10.27 -0.82
N SER A 10 -9.90 -9.44 -0.21
CA SER A 10 -11.34 -9.66 -0.17
C SER A 10 -11.90 -9.81 -1.61
N PRO A 11 -12.65 -10.89 -1.90
CA PRO A 11 -13.31 -11.06 -3.18
C PRO A 11 -14.28 -9.91 -3.52
N GLU A 12 -14.88 -9.29 -2.51
CA GLU A 12 -15.77 -8.13 -2.67
C GLU A 12 -15.00 -6.90 -3.15
N VAL A 13 -13.78 -6.68 -2.66
CA VAL A 13 -12.90 -5.59 -3.14
C VAL A 13 -12.46 -5.87 -4.58
N ALA A 14 -12.04 -7.10 -4.88
CA ALA A 14 -11.63 -7.47 -6.22
C ALA A 14 -12.75 -7.24 -7.26
N LYS A 15 -14.02 -7.46 -6.86
CA LYS A 15 -15.20 -7.19 -7.71
C LYS A 15 -15.52 -5.71 -7.91
N GLN A 16 -15.04 -4.81 -7.05
CA GLN A 16 -15.27 -3.37 -7.19
C GLN A 16 -14.30 -2.70 -8.17
N ILE A 17 -13.24 -3.42 -8.57
CA ILE A 17 -12.29 -2.92 -9.55
C ILE A 17 -12.96 -2.84 -10.92
N LYS A 18 -12.74 -1.70 -11.60
CA LYS A 18 -13.27 -1.45 -12.93
C LYS A 18 -12.78 -2.52 -13.92
N GLU A 19 -13.64 -2.89 -14.85
CA GLU A 19 -13.28 -3.81 -15.94
C GLU A 19 -12.03 -3.32 -16.69
N GLY A 20 -11.15 -4.27 -17.04
CA GLY A 20 -9.85 -3.99 -17.65
C GLY A 20 -8.71 -3.78 -16.64
N TYR A 21 -9.01 -3.76 -15.33
CA TYR A 21 -8.00 -3.69 -14.28
C TYR A 21 -8.08 -4.91 -13.36
N THR A 22 -6.98 -5.20 -12.66
CA THR A 22 -6.95 -6.22 -11.61
C THR A 22 -6.20 -5.71 -10.39
N ILE A 23 -6.67 -6.12 -9.21
CA ILE A 23 -6.00 -5.89 -7.93
C ILE A 23 -5.39 -7.21 -7.46
N ARG A 24 -4.10 -7.19 -7.11
CA ARG A 24 -3.37 -8.40 -6.70
C ARG A 24 -2.17 -8.04 -5.82
N PRO A 25 -1.56 -9.00 -5.12
CA PRO A 25 -0.30 -8.78 -4.43
C PRO A 25 0.80 -8.35 -5.40
N LEU A 26 1.77 -7.58 -4.91
CA LEU A 26 2.98 -7.26 -5.65
C LEU A 26 3.69 -8.55 -6.07
N HIS A 27 4.16 -8.60 -7.31
CA HIS A 27 4.94 -9.69 -7.84
C HIS A 27 6.39 -9.27 -8.04
N GLY A 28 7.32 -10.22 -7.90
CA GLY A 28 8.75 -9.97 -8.15
C GLY A 28 9.08 -9.58 -9.60
N GLY A 29 8.17 -9.81 -10.55
CA GLY A 29 8.29 -9.36 -11.95
C GLY A 29 7.56 -8.05 -12.26
N ASP A 30 7.06 -7.35 -11.23
CA ASP A 30 6.38 -6.06 -11.45
C ASP A 30 7.37 -4.90 -11.63
N TYR A 31 8.67 -5.16 -11.42
CA TYR A 31 9.73 -4.23 -11.80
C TYR A 31 9.62 -3.86 -13.30
N GLU A 32 9.50 -4.85 -14.17
CA GLU A 32 9.37 -4.67 -15.63
C GLU A 32 8.02 -4.05 -16.02
N LYS A 33 7.02 -4.21 -15.15
CA LYS A 33 5.69 -3.62 -15.31
C LYS A 33 5.61 -2.16 -14.83
N GLY A 34 6.72 -1.54 -14.43
CA GLY A 34 6.76 -0.12 -14.07
C GLY A 34 6.31 0.16 -12.63
N PHE A 35 6.47 -0.80 -11.72
CA PHE A 35 6.12 -0.60 -10.30
C PHE A 35 6.87 0.57 -9.67
N LEU A 36 8.18 0.69 -9.93
CA LEU A 36 8.99 1.79 -9.38
C LEU A 36 8.60 3.14 -9.98
N ASP A 37 8.23 3.18 -11.26
CA ASP A 37 7.72 4.39 -11.92
C ASP A 37 6.40 4.83 -11.27
N THR A 38 5.54 3.86 -10.93
CA THR A 38 4.28 4.11 -10.21
C THR A 38 4.55 4.73 -8.83
N LEU A 39 5.53 4.21 -8.08
CA LEU A 39 5.93 4.80 -6.80
C LEU A 39 6.62 6.16 -6.95
N GLY A 40 7.36 6.37 -8.04
CA GLY A 40 8.05 7.63 -8.36
C GLY A 40 7.08 8.82 -8.54
N SER A 41 5.81 8.55 -8.83
CA SER A 41 4.77 9.59 -8.84
C SER A 41 4.41 10.14 -7.45
N LEU A 42 4.76 9.43 -6.38
CA LEU A 42 4.43 9.77 -4.99
C LEU A 42 5.63 10.36 -4.24
N THR A 43 6.85 9.95 -4.57
CA THR A 43 8.07 10.36 -3.89
C THR A 43 9.28 10.21 -4.80
N SER A 44 10.40 10.82 -4.44
CA SER A 44 11.64 10.68 -5.19
C SER A 44 12.20 9.27 -5.02
N VAL A 45 11.92 8.40 -5.98
CA VAL A 45 12.55 7.08 -6.08
C VAL A 45 13.91 7.29 -6.75
N GLY A 46 15.00 7.16 -5.99
CA GLY A 46 16.34 7.15 -6.56
C GLY A 46 16.53 6.00 -7.57
N PRO A 47 17.65 5.96 -8.32
CA PRO A 47 17.88 4.88 -9.28
C PRO A 47 17.97 3.53 -8.55
N VAL A 48 16.95 2.70 -8.69
CA VAL A 48 16.89 1.34 -8.14
C VAL A 48 17.04 0.35 -9.30
N SER A 49 18.12 -0.42 -9.28
CA SER A 49 18.33 -1.51 -10.25
C SER A 49 17.39 -2.68 -10.02
N LYS A 50 17.17 -3.51 -11.05
CA LYS A 50 16.42 -4.76 -10.94
C LYS A 50 16.95 -5.69 -9.86
N GLN A 51 18.26 -5.74 -9.65
CA GLN A 51 18.88 -6.54 -8.61
C GLN A 51 18.46 -6.03 -7.21
N GLN A 52 18.63 -4.73 -6.95
CA GLN A 52 18.22 -4.12 -5.68
C GLN A 52 16.72 -4.31 -5.41
N PHE A 53 15.88 -4.17 -6.44
CA PHE A 53 14.46 -4.45 -6.33
C PHE A 53 14.20 -5.91 -5.95
N THR A 54 14.87 -6.86 -6.61
CA THR A 54 14.70 -8.30 -6.35
C THR A 54 15.12 -8.67 -4.93
N GLU A 55 16.26 -8.14 -4.47
CA GLU A 55 16.76 -8.32 -3.10
C GLU A 55 15.77 -7.77 -2.08
N ARG A 56 15.26 -6.54 -2.30
CA ARG A 56 14.25 -5.92 -1.44
C ARG A 56 12.94 -6.70 -1.45
N PHE A 57 12.47 -7.13 -2.62
CA PHE A 57 11.25 -7.93 -2.76
C PHE A 57 11.37 -9.24 -1.96
N ASN A 58 12.48 -9.95 -2.09
CA ASN A 58 12.72 -11.19 -1.35
C ASN A 58 12.79 -10.96 0.17
N TYR A 59 13.43 -9.87 0.59
CA TYR A 59 13.47 -9.46 2.00
C TYR A 59 12.07 -9.22 2.57
N ILE A 60 11.22 -8.49 1.84
CA ILE A 60 9.83 -8.20 2.24
C ILE A 60 9.00 -9.49 2.24
N LYS A 61 9.14 -10.30 1.19
CA LYS A 61 8.41 -11.57 1.05
C LYS A 61 8.67 -12.55 2.18
N ALA A 62 9.89 -12.58 2.72
CA ALA A 62 10.24 -13.42 3.87
C ALA A 62 9.51 -13.00 5.17
N ARG A 63 8.83 -11.84 5.16
CA ARG A 63 8.06 -11.25 6.27
C ARG A 63 6.60 -11.07 5.84
N ASN A 64 6.00 -12.16 5.37
CA ASN A 64 4.63 -12.22 4.84
C ASN A 64 3.52 -12.02 5.89
N ASP A 65 3.92 -11.73 7.13
CA ASP A 65 3.08 -11.39 8.28
C ASP A 65 3.19 -9.89 8.65
N THR A 66 4.10 -9.16 8.00
CA THR A 66 4.44 -7.77 8.32
C THR A 66 4.12 -6.84 7.15
N TYR A 67 4.47 -7.23 5.92
CA TYR A 67 4.35 -6.35 4.76
C TYR A 67 3.36 -6.89 3.73
N PHE A 68 2.36 -6.07 3.42
CA PHE A 68 1.32 -6.40 2.45
C PHE A 68 1.24 -5.30 1.41
N THR A 69 2.01 -5.43 0.33
CA THR A 69 1.90 -4.54 -0.83
C THR A 69 0.96 -5.12 -1.87
N ILE A 70 -0.11 -4.38 -2.15
CA ILE A 70 -1.03 -4.61 -3.26
C ILE A 70 -0.70 -3.69 -4.42
N VAL A 71 -1.00 -4.15 -5.63
CA VAL A 71 -0.88 -3.38 -6.85
C VAL A 71 -2.16 -3.46 -7.66
N VAL A 72 -2.38 -2.43 -8.48
CA VAL A 72 -3.38 -2.45 -9.54
C VAL A 72 -2.67 -2.44 -10.88
N GLU A 73 -3.00 -3.44 -11.68
CA GLU A 73 -2.49 -3.62 -13.02
C GLU A 73 -3.58 -3.28 -14.04
N ASP A 74 -3.23 -2.47 -15.03
CA ASP A 74 -4.01 -2.30 -16.25
C ASP A 74 -3.75 -3.49 -17.17
N LEU A 75 -4.76 -4.32 -17.40
CA LEU A 75 -4.65 -5.54 -18.21
C LEU A 75 -4.42 -5.26 -19.70
N LYS A 76 -4.75 -4.05 -20.17
CA LYS A 76 -4.54 -3.66 -21.57
C LYS A 76 -3.07 -3.35 -21.85
N SER A 77 -2.42 -2.61 -20.95
CA SER A 77 -1.02 -2.21 -21.08
C SER A 77 -0.05 -3.17 -20.40
N GLY A 78 -0.52 -4.01 -19.49
CA GLY A 78 0.31 -4.88 -18.65
C GLY A 78 1.18 -4.09 -17.67
N LYS A 79 0.82 -2.84 -17.37
CA LYS A 79 1.58 -1.95 -16.48
C LYS A 79 0.91 -1.83 -15.12
N ILE A 80 1.73 -1.66 -14.10
CA ILE A 80 1.26 -1.25 -12.79
C ILE A 80 0.87 0.22 -12.88
N ILE A 81 -0.32 0.54 -12.39
CA ILE A 81 -0.88 1.90 -12.40
C ILE A 81 -1.24 2.39 -11.00
N GLY A 82 -1.17 1.51 -10.00
CA GLY A 82 -1.41 1.83 -8.61
C GLY A 82 -0.70 0.83 -7.70
N ALA A 83 -0.26 1.31 -6.54
CA ALA A 83 0.29 0.49 -5.48
C ALA A 83 -0.19 1.05 -4.14
N GLY A 84 -0.32 0.17 -3.15
CA GLY A 84 -0.57 0.51 -1.76
C GLY A 84 0.07 -0.54 -0.86
N SER A 85 0.61 -0.12 0.27
CA SER A 85 1.22 -1.05 1.24
C SER A 85 0.50 -0.93 2.57
N ILE A 86 0.33 -2.06 3.23
CA ILE A 86 -0.05 -2.14 4.64
C ILE A 86 1.16 -2.74 5.37
N ILE A 87 1.63 -2.04 6.40
CA ILE A 87 2.67 -2.55 7.30
C ILE A 87 2.00 -2.84 8.63
N VAL A 88 2.11 -4.09 9.08
CA VAL A 88 1.65 -4.54 10.39
C VAL A 88 2.82 -4.42 11.35
N GLU A 89 2.88 -3.31 12.08
CA GLU A 89 3.91 -3.13 13.10
C GLU A 89 3.58 -4.00 14.32
N ARG A 90 4.53 -4.83 14.75
CA ARG A 90 4.41 -5.64 15.97
C ARG A 90 4.88 -4.84 17.18
N LYS A 91 3.94 -4.18 17.86
CA LYS A 91 4.08 -3.84 19.28
C LYS A 91 3.32 -4.89 20.11
N PHE A 92 3.25 -4.75 21.43
CA PHE A 92 2.36 -5.58 22.26
C PHE A 92 0.85 -5.46 21.86
N VAL A 93 0.54 -4.57 20.91
CA VAL A 93 -0.72 -4.40 20.17
C VAL A 93 -0.34 -3.99 18.73
N GLY A 94 -1.01 -4.52 17.69
CA GLY A 94 -0.66 -4.22 16.29
C GLY A 94 -1.36 -2.98 15.72
N HIS A 95 -0.64 -2.15 14.95
CA HIS A 95 -1.16 -0.94 14.28
C HIS A 95 -1.12 -1.10 12.75
N ILE A 96 -2.01 -0.38 12.04
CA ILE A 96 -2.03 -0.26 10.58
C ILE A 96 -1.50 1.15 10.24
N GLU A 97 -0.36 1.25 9.57
CA GLU A 97 0.23 2.53 9.14
C GLU A 97 0.36 2.64 7.61
N ASP A 98 0.40 3.89 7.13
CA ASP A 98 0.84 4.34 5.79
C ASP A 98 0.24 3.65 4.57
N ILE A 99 -1.06 3.85 4.39
CA ILE A 99 -1.71 3.47 3.14
C ILE A 99 -1.71 4.66 2.16
N VAL A 100 -0.93 4.51 1.09
CA VAL A 100 -0.77 5.52 0.04
C VAL A 100 -1.26 4.96 -1.27
N THR A 101 -2.13 5.70 -1.97
CA THR A 101 -2.56 5.39 -3.35
C THR A 101 -1.90 6.36 -4.33
N ALA A 102 -1.28 5.85 -5.40
CA ALA A 102 -0.77 6.66 -6.49
C ALA A 102 -1.85 7.58 -7.08
N GLU A 103 -1.48 8.77 -7.57
CA GLU A 103 -2.44 9.73 -8.14
C GLU A 103 -3.15 9.17 -9.38
N SER A 104 -2.46 8.33 -10.16
CA SER A 104 -3.00 7.55 -11.28
C SER A 104 -4.07 6.53 -10.87
N ALA A 105 -4.20 6.24 -9.58
CA ALA A 105 -5.17 5.31 -9.00
C ALA A 105 -6.36 6.03 -8.31
N ARG A 106 -6.39 7.38 -8.31
CA ARG A 106 -7.55 8.15 -7.80
C ARG A 106 -8.79 7.86 -8.66
N GLY A 107 -9.91 7.53 -8.02
CA GLY A 107 -11.19 7.23 -8.69
C GLY A 107 -11.43 5.74 -8.97
N LEU A 108 -10.48 4.85 -8.67
CA LEU A 108 -10.66 3.39 -8.76
C LEU A 108 -11.25 2.76 -7.48
N ASN A 109 -11.75 3.57 -6.54
CA ASN A 109 -12.17 3.15 -5.19
C ASN A 109 -11.10 2.39 -4.39
N LEU A 110 -9.83 2.59 -4.72
CA LEU A 110 -8.67 1.99 -4.03
C LEU A 110 -8.22 2.77 -2.80
N GLY A 111 -9.01 3.78 -2.38
CA GLY A 111 -8.72 4.63 -1.23
C GLY A 111 -8.77 3.85 0.06
N LEU A 112 -7.75 3.03 0.28
CA LEU A 112 -7.39 2.48 1.56
C LEU A 112 -6.58 3.60 2.21
N ASP A 113 -7.23 4.35 3.07
CA ASP A 113 -6.60 5.27 4.01
C ASP A 113 -7.08 4.85 5.40
N CYS A 114 -6.42 5.31 6.46
CA CYS A 114 -6.90 5.10 7.82
C CYS A 114 -8.07 6.04 8.19
N ALA A 115 -8.78 6.64 7.21
CA ALA A 115 -9.92 7.50 7.53
C ALA A 115 -11.07 6.68 8.12
N GLU A 116 -11.85 7.32 9.01
CA GLU A 116 -12.96 6.67 9.73
C GLU A 116 -13.93 5.93 8.80
N LYS A 117 -14.18 6.46 7.60
CA LYS A 117 -15.05 5.85 6.58
C LYS A 117 -14.62 4.42 6.18
N ASN A 118 -13.36 4.07 6.36
CA ASN A 118 -12.77 2.77 5.98
C ASN A 118 -12.72 1.76 7.14
N VAL A 119 -13.02 2.18 8.38
CA VAL A 119 -13.09 1.28 9.55
C VAL A 119 -14.00 0.05 9.32
N PRO A 120 -15.20 0.17 8.70
CA PRO A 120 -16.04 -1.00 8.42
C PRO A 120 -15.38 -2.02 7.48
N PHE A 121 -14.52 -1.59 6.56
CA PHE A 121 -13.75 -2.48 5.69
C PHE A 121 -12.70 -3.26 6.49
N TYR A 122 -11.93 -2.58 7.34
CA TYR A 122 -10.91 -3.24 8.17
C TYR A 122 -11.52 -4.21 9.18
N ASN A 123 -12.70 -3.89 9.75
CA ASN A 123 -13.45 -4.83 10.61
C ASN A 123 -13.83 -6.13 9.88
N LYS A 124 -14.20 -6.05 8.59
CA LYS A 124 -14.49 -7.25 7.78
C LYS A 124 -13.25 -8.10 7.48
N CYS A 125 -12.08 -7.47 7.48
CA CYS A 125 -10.79 -8.14 7.33
C CYS A 125 -10.25 -8.72 8.66
N GLY A 126 -11.02 -8.62 9.76
CA GLY A 126 -10.66 -9.17 11.07
C GLY A 126 -9.83 -8.24 11.96
N PHE A 127 -9.61 -6.99 11.53
CA PHE A 127 -9.00 -5.96 12.37
C PHE A 127 -10.03 -5.35 13.31
N VAL A 128 -9.57 -4.77 14.41
CA VAL A 128 -10.43 -4.06 15.37
C VAL A 128 -9.86 -2.66 15.53
N GLN A 129 -10.73 -1.65 15.48
CA GLN A 129 -10.33 -0.27 15.71
C GLN A 129 -9.69 -0.13 17.10
N LYS A 130 -8.48 0.42 17.15
CA LYS A 130 -7.69 0.64 18.36
C LYS A 130 -7.16 2.06 18.34
N GLU A 131 -7.66 2.87 19.28
CA GLU A 131 -7.23 4.26 19.55
C GLU A 131 -7.43 5.25 18.38
N VAL A 132 -7.27 6.54 18.67
CA VAL A 132 -7.34 7.63 17.67
C VAL A 132 -5.97 8.30 17.68
N GLU A 133 -5.29 8.33 16.53
CA GLU A 133 -3.97 8.95 16.40
C GLU A 133 -4.07 10.46 16.14
N MET A 134 -3.08 11.20 16.64
CA MET A 134 -2.94 12.65 16.46
C MET A 134 -1.61 12.92 15.77
N ALA A 135 -1.64 13.61 14.63
CA ALA A 135 -0.44 14.08 13.94
C ALA A 135 -0.20 15.57 14.24
N TRP A 136 1.02 15.92 14.65
CA TRP A 136 1.45 17.32 14.77
C TRP A 136 2.28 17.70 13.54
N TYR A 137 1.71 18.52 12.67
CA TYR A 137 2.40 19.06 11.51
C TYR A 137 3.10 20.36 11.88
N ILE A 138 4.42 20.44 11.61
CA ILE A 138 5.21 21.65 11.86
C ILE A 138 4.92 22.66 10.72
N PRO A 139 4.35 23.84 11.01
CA PRO A 139 4.20 24.89 10.00
C PRO A 139 5.57 25.38 9.53
N GLU A 140 5.73 25.66 8.23
CA GLU A 140 7.03 25.93 7.59
C GLU A 140 7.86 27.09 8.20
N ASN A 141 7.30 27.93 9.09
CA ASN A 141 7.94 29.14 9.58
C ASN A 141 7.82 29.41 11.10
N GLU A 142 7.64 28.39 11.96
CA GLU A 142 7.57 28.59 13.42
C GLU A 142 8.65 27.87 14.22
N THR A 143 9.04 28.44 15.38
CA THR A 143 10.01 27.83 16.30
C THR A 143 9.34 26.74 17.14
N ILE A 144 9.96 25.55 17.14
CA ILE A 144 9.49 24.31 17.78
C ILE A 144 9.15 24.51 19.26
N LYS A 145 7.86 24.37 19.62
CA LYS A 145 7.42 24.00 20.97
C LYS A 145 6.19 23.10 20.89
N ALA A 146 6.34 21.83 21.29
CA ALA A 146 5.19 20.98 21.57
C ALA A 146 4.36 21.63 22.69
N LYS A 147 3.07 21.88 22.44
CA LYS A 147 2.12 22.24 23.49
C LYS A 147 1.51 20.93 23.99
N LEU A 148 1.91 20.56 25.21
CA LEU A 148 1.26 19.53 26.01
C LEU A 148 -0.15 19.97 26.39
#